data_AF-A0A6H9V1J4-F1
#
_entry.id   AF-A0A6H9V1J4-F1
#
_cell.length_a   1.000
_cell.length_b   1.000
_cell.length_c   1.000
_cell.angle_alpha   90.00
_cell.angle_beta   90.00
_cell.angle_gamma   90.00
#
_symmetry.space_group_name_H-M   'P 1'
#
loop_
_entity.id
_entity.type
_entity.pdbx_description
1 polymer ?
#
loop_
_entity_poly.entity_id
_entity_poly.type
_entity_poly.pdbx_seq_one_letter_code
_entity_poly.pdbx_strand_id
1 'polypeptide(L)'
;MTHTRTHVYVSFANPYLVCDLCRQPVPRWHNNDKCGCDETFWNEPCQHTAGITSVCPSWSPVDGCLCQEVLGSVEHGEPPAATEAAR
;
A
#
# COMPACT_ATOMS: atom_id res chain seq x y z
N MET A 1 -26.03 -24.66 8.64
CA MET A 1 -25.05 -24.44 9.72
C MET A 1 -24.29 -23.17 9.39
N THR A 2 -24.07 -22.28 10.35
CA THR A 2 -23.21 -21.10 10.15
C THR A 2 -21.84 -21.42 10.72
N HIS A 3 -20.82 -21.52 9.88
CA HIS A 3 -19.45 -21.73 10.33
C HIS A 3 -18.78 -20.37 10.53
N THR A 4 -18.37 -20.08 11.76
CA THR A 4 -17.54 -18.92 12.06
C THR A 4 -16.08 -19.31 11.84
N ARG A 5 -15.40 -18.66 10.90
CA ARG A 5 -13.95 -18.78 10.71
C ARG A 5 -13.24 -17.57 11.29
N THR A 6 -12.11 -17.82 11.94
CA THR A 6 -11.18 -16.76 12.32
C THR A 6 -10.16 -16.61 11.21
N HIS A 7 -10.19 -15.49 10.50
CA HIS A 7 -9.16 -15.15 9.53
C HIS A 7 -7.91 -14.62 10.24
N VAL A 8 -6.74 -15.08 9.82
CA VAL A 8 -5.46 -14.61 10.33
C VAL A 8 -4.81 -13.72 9.28
N TYR A 9 -4.43 -12.53 9.71
CA TYR A 9 -3.75 -11.56 8.85
C TYR A 9 -2.42 -11.17 9.48
N VAL A 10 -1.49 -10.79 8.64
CA VAL A 10 -0.23 -10.18 9.05
C VAL A 10 -0.15 -8.81 8.42
N SER A 11 -0.10 -7.80 9.27
CA SER A 11 0.00 -6.39 8.87
C SER A 11 1.42 -6.05 8.45
N PHE A 12 1.55 -5.29 7.36
CA PHE A 12 2.84 -4.80 6.92
C PHE A 12 3.23 -3.53 7.67
N ALA A 13 4.52 -3.40 7.97
CA ALA A 13 5.06 -2.17 8.55
C ALA A 13 5.16 -1.05 7.51
N ASN A 14 5.40 -1.37 6.24
CA ASN A 14 5.49 -0.42 5.14
C ASN A 14 4.08 -0.03 4.64
N PRO A 15 3.61 1.21 4.84
CA PRO A 15 2.27 1.63 4.42
C PRO A 15 2.17 1.96 2.93
N TYR A 16 3.30 1.97 2.21
CA TYR A 16 3.39 2.32 0.78
C TYR A 16 3.33 1.09 -0.13
N LEU A 17 2.91 -0.05 0.41
CA LEU A 17 2.76 -1.29 -0.34
C LEU A 17 1.44 -1.32 -1.11
N VAL A 18 1.52 -1.73 -2.38
CA VAL A 18 0.37 -1.87 -3.27
C VAL A 18 0.43 -3.18 -4.05
N CYS A 19 -0.72 -3.66 -4.48
CA CYS A 19 -0.85 -4.88 -5.26
C CYS A 19 -0.29 -4.68 -6.68
N ASP A 20 0.49 -5.63 -7.19
CA ASP A 20 1.07 -5.53 -8.54
C ASP A 20 0.01 -5.55 -9.65
N LEU A 21 -1.14 -6.19 -9.43
CA LEU A 21 -2.20 -6.29 -10.44
C LEU A 21 -3.08 -5.05 -10.51
N CYS A 22 -3.61 -4.59 -9.37
CA CYS A 22 -4.64 -3.55 -9.34
C CYS A 22 -4.16 -2.23 -8.73
N ARG A 23 -2.90 -2.16 -8.26
CA ARG A 23 -2.29 -0.98 -7.65
C ARG A 23 -3.02 -0.45 -6.40
N GLN A 24 -3.97 -1.22 -5.84
CA GLN A 24 -4.64 -0.86 -4.59
C GLN A 24 -3.70 -1.04 -3.40
N PRO A 25 -3.84 -0.22 -2.34
CA PRO A 25 -3.07 -0.37 -1.11
C PRO A 25 -3.21 -1.77 -0.51
N VAL A 26 -2.10 -2.32 -0.02
CA VAL A 26 -2.05 -3.62 0.65
C VAL A 26 -1.51 -3.44 2.06
N PRO A 27 -2.37 -3.12 3.05
CA PRO A 27 -1.93 -2.95 4.44
C PRO A 27 -1.60 -4.27 5.14
N ARG A 28 -2.10 -5.40 4.63
CA ARG A 28 -1.93 -6.72 5.26
C ARG A 28 -2.05 -7.85 4.24
N TRP A 29 -1.47 -9.00 4.57
CA TRP A 29 -1.66 -10.25 3.84
C TRP A 29 -2.46 -11.24 4.67
N HIS A 30 -3.33 -12.01 4.01
CA HIS A 30 -4.05 -13.10 4.64
C HIS A 30 -3.15 -14.34 4.73
N ASN A 31 -3.02 -14.91 5.94
CA ASN A 31 -2.13 -16.03 6.25
C ASN A 31 -2.92 -17.34 6.41
N ASN A 32 -2.91 -18.16 5.36
CA ASN A 32 -3.71 -19.39 5.29
C ASN A 32 -3.15 -20.50 6.18
N ASP A 33 -1.83 -20.56 6.36
CA ASP A 33 -1.17 -21.53 7.25
C ASP A 33 -1.65 -21.42 8.70
N LYS A 34 -2.15 -20.24 9.09
CA LYS A 34 -2.69 -19.97 10.43
C LYS A 34 -4.20 -19.80 10.46
N CYS A 35 -4.83 -19.42 9.34
CA CYS A 35 -6.30 -19.34 9.22
C CYS A 35 -6.98 -20.73 9.23
N GLY A 36 -6.32 -21.75 8.66
CA GLY A 36 -6.99 -23.01 8.32
C GLY A 36 -7.97 -22.85 7.14
N CYS A 37 -7.69 -21.91 6.24
CA CYS A 37 -8.47 -21.60 5.04
C CYS A 37 -8.09 -22.53 3.89
N ASP A 38 -9.09 -23.08 3.19
CA ASP A 38 -8.87 -23.89 1.97
C ASP A 38 -8.55 -23.00 0.75
N GLU A 39 -8.73 -21.68 0.89
CA GLU A 39 -8.36 -20.68 -0.10
C GLU A 39 -6.83 -20.56 -0.23
N THR A 40 -6.34 -19.80 -1.22
CA THR A 40 -4.91 -19.47 -1.36
C THR A 40 -4.56 -18.22 -0.56
N PHE A 41 -3.28 -17.82 -0.45
CA PHE A 41 -2.91 -16.53 0.17
C PHE A 41 -3.36 -15.35 -0.69
N TRP A 42 -3.75 -14.22 -0.07
CA TRP A 42 -4.12 -13.01 -0.80
C TRP A 42 -3.76 -11.69 -0.13
N ASN A 43 -3.71 -10.65 -0.95
CA ASN A 43 -3.52 -9.25 -0.56
C ASN A 43 -4.86 -8.61 -0.17
N GLU A 44 -4.98 -8.09 1.05
CA GLU A 44 -6.17 -7.34 1.47
C GLU A 44 -6.07 -5.86 1.06
N PRO A 45 -7.17 -5.18 0.70
CA PRO A 45 -8.54 -5.69 0.60
C PRO A 45 -8.88 -6.27 -0.78
N CYS A 46 -7.95 -6.23 -1.74
CA CYS A 46 -8.25 -6.58 -3.14
C CYS A 46 -8.43 -8.09 -3.41
N GLN A 47 -8.08 -8.95 -2.45
CA GLN A 47 -8.20 -10.41 -2.52
C GLN A 47 -7.48 -11.06 -3.72
N HIS A 48 -6.45 -10.39 -4.25
CA HIS A 48 -5.61 -10.95 -5.30
C HIS A 48 -4.47 -11.80 -4.71
N THR A 49 -4.25 -12.96 -5.31
CA THR A 49 -3.02 -13.76 -5.15
C THR A 49 -1.95 -13.21 -6.08
N ALA A 50 -1.31 -12.12 -5.67
CA ALA A 50 -0.36 -11.38 -6.49
C ALA A 50 0.82 -10.86 -5.66
N GLY A 51 1.89 -10.49 -6.37
CA GLY A 51 3.00 -9.76 -5.78
C GLY A 51 2.60 -8.40 -5.19
N ILE A 52 3.48 -7.86 -4.38
CA ILE A 52 3.36 -6.56 -3.74
C ILE A 52 4.61 -5.76 -4.10
N THR A 53 4.43 -4.51 -4.47
CA THR A 53 5.53 -3.57 -4.68
C THR A 53 5.29 -2.29 -3.90
N SER A 54 6.37 -1.56 -3.61
CA SER A 54 6.26 -0.27 -2.94
C SER A 54 6.13 0.85 -3.97
N VAL A 55 5.22 1.80 -3.74
CA VAL A 55 5.21 3.08 -4.46
C VAL A 55 6.25 4.07 -3.91
N CYS A 56 6.86 3.74 -2.78
CA CYS A 56 7.95 4.51 -2.22
C CYS A 56 9.29 3.89 -2.67
N PRO A 57 10.13 4.63 -3.44
CA PRO A 57 11.42 4.11 -3.93
C PRO A 57 12.39 3.68 -2.83
N SER A 58 12.29 4.31 -1.66
CA SER A 58 13.09 4.00 -0.49
C SER A 58 12.27 4.22 0.77
N TRP A 59 11.98 3.14 1.50
CA TRP A 59 11.25 3.18 2.76
C TRP A 59 12.05 2.48 3.86
N SER A 60 12.04 3.09 5.04
CA SER A 60 12.53 2.48 6.29
C SER A 60 11.43 2.54 7.36
N PRO A 61 11.41 1.60 8.31
CA PRO A 61 10.46 1.63 9.42
C PRO A 61 10.67 2.81 10.38
N VAL A 62 11.85 3.44 10.36
CA VAL A 62 12.21 4.55 11.24
C VAL A 62 11.93 5.89 10.55
N ASP A 63 12.37 6.02 9.31
CA ASP A 63 12.41 7.31 8.60
C ASP A 63 11.20 7.50 7.67
N GLY A 64 10.40 6.45 7.48
CA GLY A 64 9.26 6.49 6.56
C GLY A 64 9.72 6.49 5.10
N CYS A 65 8.95 7.17 4.23
CA CYS A 65 9.27 7.24 2.81
C CYS A 65 10.27 8.35 2.50
N LEU A 66 11.43 7.98 1.99
CA LEU A 66 12.58 8.86 1.76
C LEU A 66 12.62 9.46 0.35
N CYS A 67 11.45 9.68 -0.28
CA CYS A 67 11.36 10.18 -1.66
C CYS A 67 12.22 11.43 -1.91
N GLN A 68 12.26 12.36 -0.96
CA GLN A 68 13.02 13.61 -1.08
C GLN A 68 14.53 13.41 -0.94
N GLU A 69 14.96 12.46 -0.10
CA GLU A 69 16.38 12.25 0.23
C GLU A 69 17.11 11.42 -0.84
N VAL A 70 16.40 10.51 -1.53
CA VAL A 70 17.00 9.59 -2.51
C VAL A 70 16.93 10.11 -3.95
N LEU A 71 15.91 10.88 -4.31
CA LEU A 71 15.73 11.38 -5.69
C LEU A 71 16.26 12.81 -5.91
N GLY A 72 16.73 13.47 -4.84
CA GLY A 72 16.93 14.91 -4.86
C GLY A 72 15.59 15.63 -4.89
N SER A 73 15.51 16.79 -4.24
CA SER A 73 14.33 17.66 -4.30
C SER A 73 13.90 17.90 -5.75
N VAL A 74 12.70 17.47 -6.13
CA VAL A 74 12.06 17.94 -7.36
C VAL A 74 11.48 19.32 -7.02
N GLU A 75 12.09 20.38 -7.55
CA GLU A 75 11.56 21.73 -7.43
C GLU A 75 10.21 21.78 -8.15
N HIS A 76 9.11 21.82 -7.40
CA HIS A 76 7.81 22.15 -7.97
C HIS A 76 7.81 23.65 -8.22
N GLY A 77 7.96 24.05 -9.47
CA GLY A 77 7.82 25.46 -9.87
C GLY A 77 6.55 26.06 -9.28
N GLU A 78 6.65 27.32 -8.84
CA GLU A 78 5.57 28.05 -8.20
C GLU A 78 4.27 27.91 -9.02
N PRO A 79 3.15 27.46 -8.41
CA PRO A 79 1.88 27.40 -9.12
C PRO A 79 1.56 28.80 -9.67
N PRO A 80 1.07 28.91 -10.92
CA PRO A 80 0.76 30.22 -11.50
C PRO A 80 -0.18 30.94 -10.53
N ALA A 81 0.19 32.18 -10.16
CA ALA A 81 -0.62 33.02 -9.30
C ALA A 81 -2.06 32.95 -9.80
N ALA A 82 -2.98 32.55 -8.92
CA ALA A 82 -4.40 32.51 -9.24
C ALA A 82 -4.79 33.91 -9.72
N THR A 83 -4.96 34.07 -11.02
CA THR A 83 -5.52 35.27 -11.60
C THR A 83 -6.94 35.38 -11.05
N GLU A 84 -7.14 36.33 -10.14
CA GLU A 84 -8.47 36.76 -9.72
C GLU A 84 -9.30 37.01 -10.97
N ALA A 85 -10.36 36.22 -11.14
CA ALA A 85 -11.37 36.48 -12.15
C ALA A 85 -12.03 37.82 -11.82
N ALA A 86 -11.73 38.82 -12.63
CA ALA A 86 -12.37 40.13 -12.59
C ALA A 86 -13.90 39.99 -12.66
N ARG A 87 -14.58 40.65 -11.72
CA ARG A 87 -15.94 41.17 -11.88
C ARG A 87 -16.05 42.52 -11.19
#